data_AF-A0A956KY30-F1
#
_entry.id   AF-A0A956KY30-F1
#
_cell.length_a   1.000
_cell.length_b   1.000
_cell.length_c   1.000
_cell.angle_alpha   90.00
_cell.angle_beta   90.00
_cell.angle_gamma   90.00
#
_symmetry.space_group_name_H-M   'P 1'
#
loop_
_entity.id
_entity.type
_entity.pdbx_description
1 polymer ?
#
loop_
_entity_poly.entity_id
_entity_poly.type
_entity_poly.pdbx_seq_one_letter_code
_entity_poly.pdbx_strand_id
1 'polypeptide(L)'
;MTDLLRLVLHADGTPNLVVIVPALAGIMVLGGVVVALVRARLGPPEPVSVSEWAHAAYSIWTGGEDCGEWDRARAQDALRSWYAVQDPRGFWGVVEGLRRGQTSSLAWDQVRALDLLRIGTAAGYVAPAECWSETGAIAASLRERFDSWAAVARDFEAGMHAWQDQRGVTDPQQRGRVQRNLPYLQGTAWKQAAFLAPLE
;
A
#
# COMPACT_ATOMS: atom_id res chain seq x y z
N MET A 1 -41.06 -12.69 26.67
CA MET A 1 -39.60 -12.94 26.57
C MET A 1 -39.32 -14.41 26.89
N THR A 2 -40.01 -15.35 26.23
CA THR A 2 -40.46 -16.57 26.96
C THR A 2 -40.33 -17.92 26.26
N ASP A 3 -40.22 -18.00 24.92
CA ASP A 3 -40.08 -19.31 24.25
C ASP A 3 -38.72 -19.54 23.58
N LEU A 4 -38.09 -18.49 23.05
CA LEU A 4 -36.76 -18.59 22.44
C LEU A 4 -35.65 -18.96 23.45
N LEU A 5 -35.74 -18.44 24.67
CA LEU A 5 -34.78 -18.75 25.75
C LEU A 5 -34.86 -20.21 26.20
N ARG A 6 -36.06 -20.82 26.18
CA ARG A 6 -36.25 -22.25 26.52
C ARG A 6 -35.78 -23.21 25.43
N LEU A 7 -35.65 -22.73 24.20
CA LEU A 7 -35.12 -23.51 23.08
C LEU A 7 -33.58 -23.55 23.09
N VAL A 8 -32.96 -22.44 23.52
CA VAL A 8 -31.50 -22.22 23.50
C VAL A 8 -30.82 -22.71 24.79
N LEU A 9 -31.55 -22.80 25.90
CA LEU A 9 -31.04 -23.26 27.20
C LEU A 9 -31.81 -24.51 27.66
N HIS A 10 -31.11 -25.47 28.24
CA HIS A 10 -31.73 -26.55 29.01
C HIS A 10 -32.41 -25.99 30.29
N ALA A 11 -33.27 -26.80 30.92
CA ALA A 11 -34.01 -26.40 32.11
C ALA A 11 -33.13 -26.00 33.31
N ASP A 12 -31.85 -26.43 33.31
CA ASP A 12 -30.82 -26.10 34.28
C ASP A 12 -30.02 -24.82 33.94
N GLY A 13 -30.36 -24.15 32.83
CA GLY A 13 -29.69 -22.93 32.37
C GLY A 13 -28.42 -23.18 31.54
N THR A 14 -28.09 -24.44 31.21
CA THR A 14 -26.94 -24.74 30.34
C THR A 14 -27.28 -24.58 28.85
N PRO A 15 -26.34 -24.13 28.00
CA PRO A 15 -26.59 -23.96 26.57
C PRO A 15 -26.88 -25.28 25.87
N ASN A 16 -27.99 -25.32 25.12
CA ASN A 16 -28.40 -26.45 24.30
C ASN A 16 -27.55 -26.50 23.03
N LEU A 17 -26.39 -27.15 23.11
CA LEU A 17 -25.42 -27.26 22.01
C LEU A 17 -26.02 -27.89 20.74
N VAL A 18 -27.05 -28.73 20.88
CA VAL A 18 -27.77 -29.35 19.74
C VAL A 18 -28.54 -28.31 18.92
N VAL A 19 -28.97 -27.20 19.53
CA VAL A 19 -29.68 -26.11 18.85
C VAL A 19 -28.71 -25.00 18.43
N ILE A 20 -27.72 -24.70 19.29
CA ILE A 20 -26.77 -23.61 19.07
C ILE A 20 -25.79 -23.92 17.93
N VAL A 21 -25.22 -25.13 17.90
CA VAL A 21 -24.21 -25.49 16.89
C VAL A 21 -24.79 -25.44 15.46
N PRO A 22 -25.97 -26.03 15.17
CA PRO A 22 -26.57 -25.91 13.83
C PRO A 22 -26.99 -24.48 13.49
N ALA A 23 -27.45 -23.69 14.46
CA ALA A 23 -27.80 -22.28 14.23
C ALA A 23 -26.56 -21.45 13.84
N LEU A 24 -25.45 -21.61 14.54
CA LEU A 24 -24.18 -20.95 14.21
C LEU A 24 -23.63 -21.42 12.85
N ALA A 25 -23.69 -22.72 12.57
CA ALA A 25 -23.32 -23.27 11.28
C ALA A 25 -24.19 -22.68 10.15
N GLY A 26 -25.49 -22.57 10.37
CA GLY A 26 -26.44 -21.94 9.45
C GLY A 26 -26.10 -20.47 9.16
N ILE A 27 -25.76 -19.69 10.20
CA ILE A 27 -25.35 -18.29 10.06
C ILE A 27 -24.04 -18.17 9.27
N MET A 28 -23.04 -19.02 9.54
CA MET A 28 -21.78 -19.00 8.80
C MET A 28 -21.97 -19.37 7.33
N VAL A 29 -22.81 -20.37 7.04
CA VAL A 29 -23.13 -20.76 5.65
C VAL A 29 -23.88 -19.64 4.94
N LEU A 30 -24.91 -19.05 5.57
CA LEU A 30 -25.63 -17.92 5.00
C LEU A 30 -24.71 -16.71 4.77
N GLY A 31 -23.85 -16.39 5.73
CA GLY A 31 -22.86 -15.32 5.61
C GLY A 31 -21.90 -15.58 4.45
N GLY A 32 -21.37 -16.79 4.33
CA GLY A 32 -20.51 -17.20 3.23
C GLY A 32 -21.21 -17.11 1.86
N VAL A 33 -22.47 -17.54 1.78
CA VAL A 33 -23.29 -17.46 0.56
C VAL A 33 -23.58 -16.01 0.18
N VAL A 34 -23.89 -15.14 1.14
CA VAL A 34 -24.12 -13.71 0.89
C VAL A 34 -22.83 -13.04 0.39
N VAL A 35 -21.69 -13.31 1.02
CA VAL A 35 -20.38 -12.78 0.57
C VAL A 35 -20.05 -13.28 -0.85
N ALA A 36 -20.29 -14.57 -1.13
CA ALA A 36 -20.07 -15.15 -2.45
C ALA A 36 -20.98 -14.53 -3.52
N LEU A 37 -22.27 -14.33 -3.21
CA LEU A 37 -23.24 -13.68 -4.11
C LEU A 37 -22.91 -12.21 -4.36
N VAL A 38 -22.47 -11.48 -3.33
CA VAL A 38 -22.03 -10.08 -3.46
C VAL A 38 -20.78 -10.02 -4.35
N ARG A 39 -19.78 -10.88 -4.13
CA ARG A 39 -18.59 -10.96 -5.00
C ARG A 39 -18.94 -11.35 -6.43
N ALA A 40 -19.83 -12.31 -6.63
CA ALA A 40 -20.27 -12.74 -7.96
C ALA A 40 -20.98 -11.62 -8.72
N ARG A 41 -21.69 -10.71 -8.03
CA ARG A 41 -22.35 -9.56 -8.66
C ARG A 41 -21.44 -8.36 -8.90
N LEU A 42 -20.41 -8.17 -8.09
CA LEU A 42 -19.47 -7.05 -8.25
C LEU A 42 -18.46 -7.29 -9.37
N GLY A 43 -18.35 -8.52 -9.88
CA GLY A 43 -17.32 -8.88 -10.85
C GLY A 43 -15.92 -8.89 -10.24
N PRO A 44 -14.91 -9.44 -10.94
CA PRO A 44 -13.53 -9.19 -10.55
C PRO A 44 -13.24 -7.69 -10.64
N PRO A 45 -12.41 -7.12 -9.76
CA PRO A 45 -11.95 -5.74 -9.92
C PRO A 45 -11.27 -5.61 -11.29
N GLU A 46 -11.53 -4.49 -11.96
CA GLU A 46 -10.86 -4.17 -13.22
C GLU A 46 -9.33 -4.18 -13.00
N PRO A 47 -8.55 -4.72 -13.95
CA PRO A 47 -7.10 -4.59 -13.92
C PRO A 47 -6.72 -3.11 -13.85
N VAL A 48 -5.61 -2.84 -13.18
CA VAL A 48 -5.05 -1.49 -13.08
C VAL A 48 -3.66 -1.52 -13.68
N SER A 49 -3.30 -0.47 -14.42
CA SER A 49 -1.97 -0.41 -14.99
C SER A 49 -0.91 -0.34 -13.87
N VAL A 50 0.26 -0.91 -14.12
CA VAL A 50 1.41 -0.77 -13.21
C VAL A 50 1.71 0.69 -12.89
N SER A 51 1.52 1.60 -13.86
CA SER A 51 1.71 3.05 -13.67
C SER A 51 0.71 3.68 -12.70
N GLU A 52 -0.59 3.36 -12.81
CA GLU A 52 -1.62 3.90 -11.91
C GLU A 52 -1.43 3.38 -10.49
N TRP A 53 -1.11 2.09 -10.36
CA TRP A 53 -0.81 1.49 -9.06
C TRP A 53 0.42 2.13 -8.43
N ALA A 54 1.50 2.32 -9.20
CA ALA A 54 2.71 2.99 -8.71
C ALA A 54 2.42 4.42 -8.28
N HIS A 55 1.63 5.15 -9.07
CA HIS A 55 1.19 6.50 -8.74
C HIS A 55 0.44 6.55 -7.41
N ALA A 56 -0.51 5.64 -7.19
CA ALA A 56 -1.21 5.51 -5.91
C ALA A 56 -0.26 5.23 -4.74
N ALA A 57 0.82 4.47 -4.97
CA ALA A 57 1.80 4.13 -3.95
C ALA A 57 2.73 5.31 -3.60
N TYR A 58 3.48 5.87 -4.55
CA TYR A 58 4.43 6.96 -4.26
C TYR A 58 3.74 8.25 -3.81
N SER A 59 2.45 8.43 -4.18
CA SER A 59 1.65 9.58 -3.74
C SER A 59 1.42 9.64 -2.23
N ILE A 60 1.66 8.55 -1.50
CA ILE A 60 1.74 8.56 -0.02
C ILE A 60 2.69 9.66 0.46
N TRP A 61 3.82 9.83 -0.22
CA TRP A 61 4.82 10.84 0.11
C TRP A 61 4.70 12.08 -0.78
N THR A 62 4.56 11.92 -2.09
CA THR A 62 4.61 13.04 -3.03
C THR A 62 3.34 13.89 -3.00
N GLY A 63 2.21 13.35 -2.52
CA GLY A 63 0.92 14.04 -2.52
C GLY A 63 0.28 14.11 -3.90
N GLY A 64 0.63 13.19 -4.82
CA GLY A 64 0.08 13.13 -6.18
C GLY A 64 0.99 13.69 -7.26
N GLU A 65 2.17 14.22 -6.91
CA GLU A 65 3.16 14.63 -7.92
C GLU A 65 3.87 13.38 -8.50
N ASP A 66 3.91 13.26 -9.83
CA ASP A 66 4.78 12.30 -10.53
C ASP A 66 6.13 12.93 -10.83
N CYS A 67 7.16 12.51 -10.10
CA CYS A 67 8.53 12.98 -10.28
C CYS A 67 9.15 12.59 -11.63
N GLY A 68 8.51 11.66 -12.36
CA GLY A 68 8.91 11.26 -13.71
C GLY A 68 8.64 12.33 -14.78
N GLU A 69 7.83 13.34 -14.47
CA GLU A 69 7.53 14.47 -15.35
C GLU A 69 8.42 15.70 -15.07
N TRP A 70 9.36 15.60 -14.12
CA TRP A 70 10.25 16.70 -13.80
C TRP A 70 11.24 17.01 -14.93
N ASP A 71 11.67 18.27 -14.98
CA ASP A 71 12.83 18.65 -15.77
C ASP A 71 14.06 17.84 -15.36
N ARG A 72 14.84 17.38 -16.33
CA ARG A 72 16.04 16.57 -16.12
C ARG A 72 16.99 17.18 -15.09
N ALA A 73 17.21 18.50 -15.13
CA ALA A 73 18.11 19.19 -14.21
C ALA A 73 17.60 19.14 -12.77
N ARG A 74 16.29 19.34 -12.55
CA ARG A 74 15.65 19.21 -11.23
C ARG A 74 15.78 17.78 -10.71
N ALA A 75 15.52 16.78 -11.55
CA ALA A 75 15.63 15.38 -11.17
C ALA A 75 17.06 15.00 -10.79
N GLN A 76 18.07 15.44 -11.55
CA GLN A 76 19.48 15.22 -11.24
C GLN A 76 19.91 15.92 -9.94
N ASP A 77 19.40 17.11 -9.66
CA ASP A 77 19.66 17.82 -8.41
C ASP A 77 19.02 17.12 -7.19
N ALA A 78 17.79 16.62 -7.34
CA ALA A 78 17.12 15.82 -6.31
C ALA A 78 17.87 14.52 -6.00
N LEU A 79 18.34 13.79 -7.03
CA LEU A 79 19.17 12.59 -6.86
C LEU A 79 20.46 12.89 -6.08
N ARG A 80 21.12 14.01 -6.42
CA ARG A 80 22.37 14.42 -5.77
C ARG A 80 22.14 14.85 -4.32
N SER A 81 21.15 15.70 -4.07
CA SER A 81 20.93 16.32 -2.76
C SER A 81 20.25 15.38 -1.76
N TRP A 82 19.31 14.54 -2.21
CA TRP A 82 18.53 13.68 -1.32
C TRP A 82 19.13 12.28 -1.17
N TYR A 83 19.79 11.77 -2.22
CA TYR A 83 20.30 10.40 -2.28
C TYR A 83 21.82 10.30 -2.46
N ALA A 84 22.53 11.43 -2.58
CA ALA A 84 23.96 11.47 -2.90
C ALA A 84 24.35 10.72 -4.19
N VAL A 85 23.40 10.61 -5.14
CA VAL A 85 23.57 9.90 -6.41
C VAL A 85 23.99 10.88 -7.50
N GLN A 86 25.06 10.56 -8.22
CA GLN A 86 25.60 11.39 -9.29
C GLN A 86 25.61 10.71 -10.66
N ASP A 87 25.42 9.41 -10.73
CA ASP A 87 25.51 8.63 -11.95
C ASP A 87 24.53 7.43 -11.94
N PRO A 88 24.26 6.79 -13.10
CA PRO A 88 23.35 5.65 -13.19
C PRO A 88 23.75 4.44 -12.34
N ARG A 89 25.05 4.21 -12.09
CA ARG A 89 25.50 3.07 -11.28
C ARG A 89 25.17 3.28 -9.81
N GLY A 90 25.45 4.48 -9.28
CA GLY A 90 25.08 4.87 -7.92
C GLY A 90 23.57 4.83 -7.72
N PHE A 91 22.82 5.28 -8.72
CA PHE A 91 21.36 5.19 -8.74
C PHE A 91 20.85 3.76 -8.52
N TRP A 92 21.32 2.80 -9.31
CA TRP A 92 20.92 1.40 -9.17
C TRP A 92 21.33 0.78 -7.84
N GLY A 93 22.47 1.21 -7.27
CA GLY A 93 22.87 0.80 -5.92
C GLY A 93 21.85 1.20 -4.86
N VAL A 94 21.30 2.42 -4.95
CA VAL A 94 20.27 2.90 -4.02
C VAL A 94 18.93 2.21 -4.25
N VAL A 95 18.50 2.09 -5.51
CA VAL A 95 17.25 1.40 -5.87
C VAL A 95 17.25 -0.04 -5.34
N GLU A 96 18.33 -0.78 -5.57
CA GLU A 96 18.42 -2.18 -5.12
C GLU A 96 18.45 -2.31 -3.59
N GLY A 97 19.12 -1.38 -2.90
CA GLY A 97 19.10 -1.33 -1.43
C GLY A 97 17.70 -1.11 -0.87
N LEU A 98 16.95 -0.17 -1.44
CA LEU A 98 15.57 0.10 -1.06
C LEU A 98 14.64 -1.07 -1.43
N ARG A 99 14.79 -1.65 -2.61
CA ARG A 99 13.97 -2.78 -3.08
C ARG A 99 14.07 -3.99 -2.14
N ARG A 100 15.25 -4.26 -1.58
CA ARG A 100 15.47 -5.35 -0.63
C ARG A 100 14.92 -5.10 0.78
N GLY A 101 14.48 -3.88 1.11
CA GLY A 101 14.08 -3.50 2.46
C GLY A 101 15.29 -3.38 3.40
N GLN A 102 16.05 -2.28 3.25
CA GLN A 102 17.24 -2.02 4.07
C GLN A 102 16.92 -1.50 5.48
N THR A 103 15.68 -1.09 5.74
CA THR A 103 15.18 -0.65 7.04
C THR A 103 14.20 -1.67 7.62
N SER A 104 13.72 -1.42 8.84
CA SER A 104 12.68 -2.25 9.46
C SER A 104 11.27 -2.03 8.86
N SER A 105 11.10 -1.07 7.94
CA SER A 105 9.83 -0.81 7.25
C SER A 105 9.99 -1.05 5.75
N LEU A 106 9.36 -2.14 5.29
CA LEU A 106 9.40 -2.50 3.88
C LEU A 106 8.70 -1.45 3.01
N ALA A 107 7.56 -0.92 3.47
CA ALA A 107 6.83 0.08 2.70
C ALA A 107 7.62 1.38 2.59
N TRP A 108 8.29 1.84 3.67
CA TRP A 108 9.14 3.03 3.64
C TRP A 108 10.21 2.93 2.57
N ASP A 109 10.89 1.79 2.47
CA ASP A 109 11.94 1.61 1.49
C ASP A 109 11.38 1.45 0.07
N GLN A 110 10.43 0.55 -0.13
CA GLN A 110 9.96 0.20 -1.46
C GLN A 110 9.12 1.30 -2.11
N VAL A 111 8.29 2.04 -1.37
CA VAL A 111 7.58 3.20 -1.92
C VAL A 111 8.55 4.31 -2.32
N ARG A 112 9.64 4.50 -1.57
CA ARG A 112 10.73 5.41 -1.99
C ARG A 112 11.48 4.90 -3.21
N ALA A 113 11.64 3.58 -3.36
CA ALA A 113 12.22 3.02 -4.57
C ALA A 113 11.36 3.33 -5.80
N LEU A 114 10.02 3.26 -5.69
CA LEU A 114 9.10 3.66 -6.75
C LEU A 114 9.30 5.13 -7.14
N ASP A 115 9.27 6.04 -6.17
CA ASP A 115 9.52 7.47 -6.40
C ASP A 115 10.90 7.71 -7.03
N LEU A 116 11.93 7.03 -6.52
CA LEU A 116 13.29 7.11 -7.03
C LEU A 116 13.40 6.63 -8.49
N LEU A 117 12.70 5.56 -8.89
CA LEU A 117 12.63 5.10 -10.28
C LEU A 117 12.02 6.17 -11.21
N ARG A 118 11.00 6.89 -10.74
CA ARG A 118 10.41 8.03 -11.48
C ARG A 118 11.40 9.17 -11.63
N ILE A 119 12.04 9.60 -10.53
CA ILE A 119 13.11 10.62 -10.57
C ILE A 119 14.25 10.19 -11.51
N GLY A 120 14.67 8.92 -11.44
CA GLY A 120 15.70 8.35 -12.31
C GLY A 120 15.32 8.39 -13.78
N THR A 121 14.05 8.17 -14.11
CA THR A 121 13.52 8.27 -15.47
C THR A 121 13.63 9.71 -15.98
N ALA A 122 13.18 10.69 -15.20
CA ALA A 122 13.28 12.11 -15.53
C ALA A 122 14.76 12.58 -15.67
N ALA A 123 15.64 12.09 -14.80
CA ALA A 123 17.08 12.35 -14.89
C ALA A 123 17.75 11.69 -16.13
N GLY A 124 17.08 10.69 -16.71
CA GLY A 124 17.58 9.86 -17.80
C GLY A 124 18.64 8.86 -17.36
N TYR A 125 18.56 8.38 -16.12
CA TYR A 125 19.44 7.34 -15.56
C TYR A 125 18.87 5.94 -15.76
N VAL A 126 17.56 5.83 -16.02
CA VAL A 126 16.85 4.58 -16.32
C VAL A 126 15.90 4.81 -17.50
N ALA A 127 15.74 3.79 -18.34
CA ALA A 127 14.77 3.83 -19.44
C ALA A 127 13.34 3.61 -18.92
N PRO A 128 12.30 4.22 -19.53
CA PRO A 128 10.92 4.05 -19.07
C PRO A 128 10.46 2.58 -18.95
N ALA A 129 10.84 1.73 -19.91
CA ALA A 129 10.49 0.31 -19.86
C ALA A 129 11.11 -0.43 -18.67
N GLU A 130 12.36 -0.10 -18.33
CA GLU A 130 13.07 -0.68 -17.18
C GLU A 130 12.49 -0.15 -15.86
N CYS A 131 12.15 1.15 -15.79
CA CYS A 131 11.43 1.73 -14.67
C CYS A 131 10.13 0.96 -14.37
N TRP A 132 9.33 0.65 -15.40
CA TRP A 132 8.06 -0.05 -15.20
C TRP A 132 8.23 -1.53 -14.88
N SER A 133 9.24 -2.19 -15.44
CA SER A 133 9.60 -3.57 -15.07
C SER A 133 9.94 -3.68 -13.57
N GLU A 134 10.83 -2.81 -13.07
CA GLU A 134 11.20 -2.78 -11.66
C GLU A 134 10.04 -2.36 -10.76
N THR A 135 9.21 -1.42 -11.23
CA THR A 135 7.99 -1.02 -10.52
C THR A 135 7.04 -2.20 -10.34
N GLY A 136 6.87 -3.05 -11.35
CA GLY A 136 6.06 -4.26 -11.26
C GLY A 136 6.59 -5.25 -10.21
N ALA A 137 7.91 -5.43 -10.14
CA ALA A 137 8.53 -6.30 -9.13
C ALA A 137 8.33 -5.77 -7.69
N ILE A 138 8.46 -4.45 -7.50
CA ILE A 138 8.18 -3.81 -6.21
C ILE A 138 6.69 -3.93 -5.85
N ALA A 139 5.79 -3.70 -6.81
CA ALA A 139 4.36 -3.82 -6.59
C ALA A 139 3.96 -5.23 -6.16
N ALA A 140 4.53 -6.26 -6.79
CA ALA A 140 4.35 -7.65 -6.38
C ALA A 140 4.82 -7.89 -4.93
N SER A 141 6.01 -7.39 -4.57
CA SER A 141 6.56 -7.53 -3.22
C SER A 141 5.68 -6.85 -2.15
N LEU A 142 5.20 -5.64 -2.42
CA LEU A 142 4.28 -4.94 -1.50
C LEU A 142 2.94 -5.66 -1.37
N ARG A 143 2.40 -6.18 -2.47
CA ARG A 143 1.11 -6.90 -2.47
C ARG A 143 1.19 -8.29 -1.82
N GLU A 144 2.37 -8.89 -1.76
CA GLU A 144 2.60 -10.12 -0.98
C GLU A 144 2.60 -9.86 0.53
N ARG A 145 3.09 -8.68 0.95
CA ARG A 145 3.28 -8.36 2.38
C ARG A 145 2.08 -7.68 3.04
N PHE A 146 1.32 -6.89 2.27
CA PHE A 146 0.25 -6.03 2.76
C PHE A 146 -1.07 -6.36 2.07
N ASP A 147 -2.20 -6.07 2.73
CA ASP A 147 -3.53 -6.35 2.18
C ASP A 147 -4.26 -5.08 1.70
N SER A 148 -3.71 -3.89 1.95
CA SER A 148 -4.36 -2.62 1.63
C SER A 148 -3.41 -1.45 1.59
N TRP A 149 -3.83 -0.38 0.89
CA TRP A 149 -3.16 0.91 0.92
C TRP A 149 -2.97 1.49 2.32
N ALA A 150 -3.96 1.33 3.21
CA ALA A 150 -3.86 1.81 4.58
C ALA A 150 -2.76 1.09 5.37
N ALA A 151 -2.56 -0.21 5.12
CA ALA A 151 -1.47 -0.97 5.74
C ALA A 151 -0.10 -0.49 5.24
N VAL A 152 0.04 -0.26 3.93
CA VAL A 152 1.26 0.30 3.33
C VAL A 152 1.56 1.69 3.89
N ALA A 153 0.58 2.58 3.93
CA ALA A 153 0.79 3.95 4.41
C ALA A 153 1.19 4.01 5.90
N ARG A 154 0.60 3.15 6.74
CA ARG A 154 0.98 3.05 8.15
C ARG A 154 2.42 2.55 8.33
N ASP A 155 2.80 1.51 7.59
CA ASP A 155 4.17 0.99 7.64
C ASP A 155 5.16 2.05 7.13
N PHE A 156 4.85 2.68 6.00
CA PHE A 156 5.63 3.77 5.41
C PHE A 156 5.86 4.91 6.39
N GLU A 157 4.80 5.38 7.06
CA GLU A 157 4.89 6.45 8.04
C GLU A 157 5.76 6.06 9.23
N ALA A 158 5.63 4.83 9.73
CA ALA A 158 6.46 4.36 10.83
C ALA A 158 7.96 4.37 10.46
N GLY A 159 8.30 3.92 9.25
CA GLY A 159 9.67 4.01 8.74
C GLY A 159 10.15 5.44 8.54
N MET A 160 9.29 6.32 8.03
CA MET A 160 9.56 7.76 7.91
C MET A 160 9.87 8.40 9.25
N HIS A 161 9.04 8.16 10.27
CA HIS A 161 9.24 8.71 11.63
C HIS A 161 10.51 8.16 12.26
N ALA A 162 10.79 6.86 12.13
CA ALA A 162 12.03 6.27 12.63
C ALA A 162 13.27 6.93 11.99
N TRP A 163 13.23 7.18 10.68
CA TRP A 163 14.31 7.89 9.97
C TRP A 163 14.42 9.37 10.40
N GLN A 164 13.29 10.06 10.59
CA GLN A 164 13.23 11.44 11.07
C GLN A 164 13.78 11.57 12.50
N ASP A 165 13.43 10.65 13.39
CA ASP A 165 13.88 10.61 14.78
C ASP A 165 15.40 10.45 14.87
N GLN A 166 15.97 9.54 14.07
CA GLN A 166 17.43 9.35 13.97
C GLN A 166 18.18 10.61 13.51
N ARG A 167 17.50 11.51 12.80
CA ARG A 167 18.06 12.77 12.28
C ARG A 167 17.64 14.01 13.07
N GLY A 168 16.90 13.84 14.17
CA GLY A 168 16.42 14.94 14.99
C GLY A 168 15.43 15.87 14.26
N VAL A 169 14.70 15.36 13.26
CA VAL A 169 13.70 16.15 12.53
C VAL A 169 12.46 16.31 13.40
N THR A 170 12.22 17.53 13.89
CA THR A 170 11.10 17.86 14.79
C THR A 170 9.99 18.69 14.13
N ASP A 171 10.21 19.17 12.90
CA ASP A 171 9.26 20.01 12.17
C ASP A 171 7.92 19.27 11.95
N PRO A 172 6.80 19.75 12.55
CA PRO A 172 5.49 19.12 12.40
C PRO A 172 5.02 19.02 10.95
N GLN A 173 5.44 19.96 10.08
CA GLN A 173 5.10 19.91 8.66
C GLN A 173 5.77 18.71 7.99
N GLN A 174 7.03 18.42 8.28
CA GLN A 174 7.71 17.26 7.72
C GLN A 174 7.20 15.95 8.32
N ARG A 175 6.91 15.94 9.62
CA ARG A 175 6.44 14.72 10.32
C ARG A 175 5.01 14.33 9.96
N GLY A 176 4.12 15.28 9.76
CA GLY A 176 2.72 15.04 9.41
C GLY A 176 2.44 14.91 7.91
N ARG A 177 3.48 14.73 7.07
CA ARG A 177 3.33 14.75 5.61
C ARG A 177 2.38 13.68 5.10
N VAL A 178 2.54 12.44 5.56
CA VAL A 178 1.68 11.31 5.17
C VAL A 178 0.23 11.58 5.54
N GLN A 179 -0.04 11.99 6.78
CA GLN A 179 -1.39 12.30 7.30
C GLN A 179 -2.12 13.31 6.42
N ARG A 180 -1.41 14.33 5.94
CA ARG A 180 -2.01 15.37 5.10
C ARG A 180 -2.40 14.84 3.72
N ASN A 181 -1.65 13.88 3.19
CA ASN A 181 -1.94 13.29 1.89
C ASN A 181 -3.11 12.28 1.95
N LEU A 182 -3.27 11.55 3.07
CA LEU A 182 -4.22 10.44 3.17
C LEU A 182 -5.66 10.77 2.75
N PRO A 183 -6.30 11.89 3.19
CA PRO A 183 -7.68 12.19 2.79
C PRO A 183 -7.85 12.35 1.28
N TYR A 184 -6.87 12.99 0.62
CA TYR A 184 -6.87 13.13 -0.84
C TYR A 184 -6.72 11.77 -1.52
N LEU A 185 -5.77 10.93 -1.08
CA LEU A 185 -5.49 9.63 -1.68
C LEU A 185 -6.68 8.67 -1.56
N GLN A 186 -7.30 8.63 -0.38
CA GLN A 186 -8.52 7.85 -0.13
C GLN A 186 -9.69 8.30 -1.00
N GLY A 187 -9.71 9.57 -1.40
CA GLY A 187 -10.73 10.14 -2.28
C GLY A 187 -10.47 9.94 -3.77
N THR A 188 -9.23 9.64 -4.17
CA THR A 188 -8.75 9.69 -5.57
C THR A 188 -8.00 8.41 -5.97
N ALA A 189 -6.67 8.43 -5.94
CA ALA A 189 -5.80 7.41 -6.49
C ALA A 189 -6.09 6.01 -5.91
N TRP A 190 -6.44 5.90 -4.63
CA TRP A 190 -6.73 4.59 -4.00
C TRP A 190 -8.09 4.01 -4.36
N LYS A 191 -9.02 4.83 -4.87
CA LYS A 191 -10.28 4.35 -5.44
C LYS A 191 -10.11 3.88 -6.88
N GLN A 192 -9.23 4.55 -7.63
CA GLN A 192 -8.96 4.24 -9.03
C GLN A 192 -8.05 3.02 -9.16
N ALA A 193 -7.01 2.93 -8.32
CA ALA A 193 -6.11 1.80 -8.27
C ALA A 193 -6.36 0.98 -7.01
N ALA A 194 -7.29 0.01 -7.05
CA ALA A 194 -7.50 -0.87 -5.91
C ALA A 194 -6.22 -1.68 -5.62
N PHE A 195 -5.78 -1.72 -4.35
CA PHE A 195 -4.47 -2.24 -3.98
C PHE A 195 -4.19 -3.68 -4.49
N LEU A 196 -5.21 -4.54 -4.44
CA LEU A 196 -5.12 -5.95 -4.86
C LEU A 196 -5.66 -6.20 -6.27
N ALA A 197 -6.06 -5.19 -7.03
CA ALA A 197 -6.46 -5.37 -8.42
C ALA A 197 -5.34 -6.06 -9.22
N PRO A 198 -5.67 -6.93 -10.19
CA PRO A 198 -4.68 -7.46 -11.12
C PRO A 198 -3.89 -6.32 -11.77
N LEU A 199 -2.59 -6.52 -11.97
CA LEU A 199 -1.76 -5.55 -12.68
C LEU A 199 -1.65 -5.97 -14.14
N GLU A 200 -1.75 -5.00 -15.05
CA GLU A 200 -1.51 -5.14 -16.49
C GLU A 200 -0.34 -4.27 -16.98
#